data_AF-A0A3S3NUE8-F1
#
_entry.id   AF-A0A3S3NUE8-F1
#
_cell.length_a   1.000
_cell.length_b   1.000
_cell.length_c   1.000
_cell.angle_alpha   90.00
_cell.angle_beta   90.00
_cell.angle_gamma   90.00
#
_symmetry.space_group_name_H-M   'P 1'
#
loop_
_entity.id
_entity.type
_entity.pdbx_description
1 polymer ?
#
loop_
_entity_poly.entity_id
_entity_poly.type
_entity_poly.pdbx_seq_one_letter_code
_entity_poly.pdbx_strand_id
1 'polypeptide(L)'
;MWFIGLQFDKSEVVNIDLTTDIRIFIETVRQTAIQSQRYREDMKIDTKHVKQKELSSYLSPEVLKKTPKSGKPPASPVQIRDGDINSTFVTGQEDE
;
A
#
# COMPACT_ATOMS: atom_id res chain seq x y z
N MET A 1 17.56 3.81 2.76
CA MET A 1 17.05 3.07 1.58
C MET A 1 15.64 3.56 1.32
N TRP A 2 15.29 3.88 0.08
CA TRP A 2 13.93 4.25 -0.31
C TRP A 2 13.42 3.28 -1.37
N PHE A 3 12.10 3.13 -1.43
CA PHE A 3 11.42 2.31 -2.44
C PHE A 3 10.45 3.19 -3.21
N ILE A 4 10.39 2.97 -4.52
CA ILE A 4 9.45 3.63 -5.42
C ILE A 4 8.55 2.52 -5.99
N GLY A 5 7.26 2.60 -5.69
CA GLY A 5 6.27 1.70 -6.28
C GLY A 5 6.02 2.05 -7.73
N LEU A 6 6.00 1.05 -8.62
CA LEU A 6 5.67 1.22 -10.02
C LEU A 6 4.29 0.60 -10.29
N GLN A 7 3.46 1.32 -11.03
CA GLN A 7 2.21 0.83 -11.57
C GLN A 7 2.25 1.03 -13.08
N PHE A 8 2.05 -0.05 -13.82
CA PHE A 8 2.00 -0.01 -15.27
C PHE A 8 0.56 -0.14 -15.72
N ASP A 9 0.14 0.71 -16.64
CA ASP A 9 -1.12 0.50 -17.33
C ASP A 9 -1.06 -0.78 -18.15
N LYS A 10 -2.22 -1.43 -18.32
CA LYS A 10 -2.36 -2.63 -19.14
C LYS A 10 -2.23 -2.26 -20.62
N SER A 11 -1.03 -1.88 -21.04
CA SER A 11 -0.68 -1.71 -22.44
C SER A 11 -0.25 -3.06 -23.02
N GLU A 12 -0.36 -3.23 -24.33
CA GLU A 12 0.08 -4.44 -25.03
C GLU A 12 1.60 -4.68 -24.91
N VAL A 13 2.36 -3.68 -24.45
CA VAL A 13 3.81 -3.75 -24.28
C VAL A 13 4.15 -4.17 -22.84
N VAL A 14 4.41 -5.46 -22.66
CA VAL A 14 4.75 -6.07 -21.35
C VAL A 14 6.18 -5.71 -20.89
N ASN A 15 7.04 -5.25 -21.81
CA ASN A 15 8.44 -4.94 -21.53
C ASN A 15 8.66 -3.42 -21.55
N ILE A 16 8.57 -2.79 -20.38
CA ILE A 16 8.84 -1.37 -20.20
C ILE A 16 10.30 -1.20 -19.76
N ASP A 17 11.09 -0.47 -20.55
CA ASP A 17 12.47 -0.12 -20.23
C ASP A 17 12.53 1.27 -19.61
N LEU A 18 12.89 1.34 -18.33
CA LEU A 18 13.06 2.59 -17.57
C LEU A 18 14.52 3.02 -17.45
N THR A 19 15.45 2.36 -18.15
CA THR A 19 16.90 2.60 -18.01
C THR A 19 17.26 4.06 -18.30
N THR A 20 16.63 4.66 -19.31
CA THR A 20 16.86 6.06 -19.68
C THR A 20 16.33 7.00 -18.60
N ASP A 21 15.10 6.82 -18.15
CA ASP A 21 14.49 7.66 -17.11
C ASP A 21 15.26 7.61 -15.79
N ILE A 22 15.68 6.40 -15.38
CA ILE A 22 16.50 6.20 -14.18
C ILE A 22 17.85 6.93 -14.31
N ARG A 23 18.50 6.86 -15.47
CA ARG A 23 19.76 7.59 -15.71
C ARG A 23 19.57 9.09 -15.64
N ILE A 24 18.53 9.62 -16.28
CA ILE A 24 18.19 11.05 -16.25
C ILE A 24 17.91 11.52 -14.83
N PHE A 25 17.20 10.72 -14.03
CA PHE A 25 16.96 10.99 -12.62
C PHE A 25 18.27 11.09 -11.83
N ILE A 26 19.16 10.10 -11.95
CA ILE A 26 20.46 10.10 -11.25
C ILE A 26 21.29 11.31 -11.66
N GLU A 27 21.35 11.61 -12.96
CA GLU A 27 22.07 12.77 -13.49
C GLU A 27 21.53 14.07 -12.89
N THR A 28 20.22 14.25 -12.93
CA THR A 28 19.56 15.48 -12.46
C THR A 28 19.82 15.68 -10.97
N VAL A 29 19.64 14.65 -10.14
CA VAL A 29 19.89 14.75 -8.69
C VAL A 29 21.35 15.12 -8.41
N ARG A 30 22.30 14.51 -9.14
CA ARG A 30 23.73 14.82 -8.98
C ARG A 30 24.03 16.27 -9.35
N GLN A 31 23.52 16.75 -10.49
CA GLN A 31 23.76 18.12 -10.93
C GLN A 31 23.13 19.15 -9.99
N THR A 32 21.93 18.89 -9.47
CA THR A 32 21.31 19.75 -8.45
C THR A 32 22.11 19.76 -7.14
N ALA A 33 22.67 18.62 -6.71
CA ALA A 33 23.51 18.55 -5.53
C ALA A 33 24.80 19.37 -5.72
N ILE A 34 25.42 19.29 -6.90
CA ILE A 34 26.62 20.06 -7.25
C ILE A 34 26.30 21.55 -7.26
N GLN A 35 25.23 21.95 -7.96
CA GLN A 35 24.82 23.35 -8.08
C GLN A 35 24.50 23.99 -6.73
N SER A 36 23.96 23.20 -5.79
CA SER A 36 23.65 23.67 -4.43
C SER A 36 24.84 23.66 -3.46
N GLN A 37 26.06 23.36 -3.94
CA GLN A 37 27.29 23.18 -3.13
C GLN A 37 27.15 22.16 -1.98
N ARG A 38 26.17 21.26 -2.07
CA ARG A 38 25.93 20.20 -1.07
C ARG A 38 26.46 18.84 -1.50
N TYR A 39 27.00 18.75 -2.71
CA TYR A 39 27.62 17.52 -3.20
C TYR A 39 28.97 17.29 -2.55
N ARG A 40 29.16 16.07 -2.05
CA ARG A 40 30.45 15.55 -1.61
C ARG A 40 30.84 14.38 -2.50
N GLU A 41 32.12 14.23 -2.80
CA GLU A 41 32.63 13.18 -3.69
C GLU A 41 32.36 11.75 -3.19
N ASP A 42 32.05 11.59 -1.90
CA ASP A 42 31.68 10.31 -1.30
C ASP A 42 30.20 9.94 -1.49
N MET A 43 29.37 10.86 -2.02
CA MET A 43 27.95 10.62 -2.22
C MET A 43 27.70 9.79 -3.48
N LYS A 44 27.15 8.58 -3.28
CA LYS A 44 26.73 7.69 -4.37
C LYS A 44 25.23 7.41 -4.29
N ILE A 45 24.60 7.40 -5.45
CA ILE A 45 23.19 7.02 -5.62
C ILE A 45 23.17 5.78 -6.48
N ASP A 46 22.84 4.65 -5.86
CA ASP A 46 22.62 3.39 -6.54
C ASP A 46 21.13 3.12 -6.68
N THR A 47 20.74 2.53 -7.80
CA THR A 47 19.37 2.10 -8.06
C THR A 47 19.34 0.62 -8.38
N LYS A 48 18.34 -0.08 -7.88
CA LYS A 48 18.14 -1.51 -8.10
C LYS A 48 16.68 -1.78 -8.39
N HIS A 49 16.40 -2.46 -9.50
CA HIS A 49 15.08 -3.01 -9.76
C HIS A 49 14.87 -4.26 -8.90
N VAL A 50 13.76 -4.29 -8.17
CA VAL A 50 13.40 -5.38 -7.24
C VAL A 50 11.99 -5.85 -7.55
N LYS A 51 11.82 -7.16 -7.77
CA LYS A 51 10.48 -7.74 -7.97
C LYS A 51 9.72 -7.76 -6.64
N GLN A 52 8.38 -7.71 -6.68
CA GLN A 52 7.55 -7.76 -5.47
C GLN A 52 7.89 -8.93 -4.52
N LYS A 53 8.20 -10.10 -5.09
CA LYS A 53 8.63 -11.28 -4.32
C LYS A 53 9.96 -11.09 -3.57
N GLU A 54 10.89 -10.35 -4.16
CA GLU A 54 12.22 -10.07 -3.59
C GLU A 54 12.18 -8.90 -2.60
N LEU A 55 11.16 -8.04 -2.65
CA LEU A 55 11.02 -6.91 -1.73
C LEU A 55 11.00 -7.36 -0.26
N SER A 56 10.46 -8.56 0.01
CA SER A 56 10.39 -9.15 1.35
C SER A 56 11.76 -9.36 2.01
N SER A 57 12.84 -9.49 1.24
CA SER A 57 14.20 -9.61 1.80
C SER A 57 14.81 -8.27 2.21
N TYR A 58 14.26 -7.14 1.75
CA TYR A 58 14.76 -5.81 2.08
C TYR A 58 13.98 -5.14 3.22
N LEU A 59 12.81 -5.68 3.57
CA LEU A 59 11.92 -5.11 4.58
C LEU A 59 11.79 -6.07 5.76
N SER A 60 11.71 -5.50 6.97
CA SER A 60 11.44 -6.30 8.17
C SER A 60 10.03 -6.95 8.07
N PRO A 61 9.86 -8.19 8.55
CA PRO A 61 8.58 -8.91 8.46
C PRO A 61 7.40 -8.15 9.09
N GLU A 62 7.66 -7.32 10.09
CA GLU A 62 6.67 -6.50 10.78
C GLU A 62 6.02 -5.42 9.89
N VAL A 63 6.76 -4.92 8.89
CA VAL A 63 6.25 -3.92 7.93
C VAL A 63 5.35 -4.60 6.90
N LEU A 64 5.65 -5.84 6.53
CA LEU A 64 4.90 -6.63 5.54
C LEU A 64 3.56 -7.14 6.08
N LYS A 65 3.45 -7.38 7.40
CA LYS A 65 2.24 -7.91 8.05
C LYS A 65 1.10 -6.91 8.20
N LYS A 66 1.35 -5.61 8.01
CA LYS A 66 0.40 -4.52 8.31
C LYS A 66 -0.51 -4.13 7.14
N THR A 67 -0.39 -4.75 5.97
CA THR A 67 -1.40 -4.57 4.93
C THR A 67 -2.53 -5.56 5.19
N PRO A 68 -3.73 -5.12 5.60
CA PRO A 68 -4.88 -6.02 5.59
C PRO A 68 -5.04 -6.50 4.15
N LYS A 69 -4.97 -7.83 3.94
CA LYS A 69 -5.45 -8.42 2.70
C LYS A 69 -6.90 -7.97 2.56
N SER A 70 -7.19 -7.02 1.66
CA SER A 70 -8.55 -6.70 1.27
C SER A 70 -9.13 -7.94 0.61
N GLY A 71 -9.71 -8.80 1.43
CA GLY A 71 -10.02 -10.18 1.06
C GLY A 71 -10.92 -10.85 2.07
N LYS A 72 -11.91 -10.12 2.60
CA LYS A 72 -13.20 -10.66 3.04
C LYS A 72 -14.12 -9.50 3.46
N PRO A 73 -15.28 -9.28 2.82
CA PRO A 73 -16.38 -8.68 3.56
C PRO A 73 -16.72 -9.61 4.74
N PRO A 74 -16.92 -9.09 5.97
CA PRO A 74 -17.46 -9.87 7.06
C PRO A 74 -18.87 -10.36 6.70
N ALA A 75 -19.25 -11.47 7.33
CA ALA A 75 -20.30 -12.40 6.95
C ALA A 75 -21.69 -11.80 6.64
N SER A 76 -22.42 -12.60 5.86
CA SER A 76 -23.79 -12.51 5.33
C SER A 76 -24.81 -11.63 6.06
N PRO A 77 -25.81 -11.07 5.33
CA PRO A 77 -26.94 -10.35 5.93
C PRO A 77 -27.74 -11.29 6.85
N VAL A 78 -28.07 -10.81 8.05
CA VAL A 78 -29.03 -11.43 8.96
C VAL A 78 -30.37 -11.54 8.24
N GLN A 79 -30.83 -12.77 7.99
CA GLN A 79 -32.19 -13.03 7.54
C GLN A 79 -33.11 -12.92 8.75
N ILE A 80 -33.85 -11.82 8.86
CA ILE A 80 -35.00 -11.76 9.76
C ILE A 80 -36.04 -12.72 9.18
N ARG A 81 -36.35 -13.79 9.90
CA ARG A 81 -37.43 -14.70 9.54
C ARG A 81 -38.75 -14.04 9.93
N ASP A 82 -39.55 -13.69 8.94
CA ASP A 82 -40.93 -13.29 9.13
C ASP A 82 -41.72 -14.41 9.80
N GLY A 83 -42.30 -14.09 10.95
CA GLY A 83 -43.23 -14.95 11.67
C GLY A 83 -42.75 -15.30 13.06
N ASP A 84 -43.00 -14.40 14.01
CA ASP A 84 -43.53 -14.75 15.33
C ASP A 84 -44.05 -13.46 15.99
N ILE A 85 -45.33 -13.20 15.72
CA ILE A 85 -46.15 -12.24 16.45
C ILE A 85 -46.62 -12.88 17.77
N ASN A 86 -46.45 -12.12 18.85
CA ASN A 86 -47.18 -12.19 20.13
C ASN A 86 -46.79 -13.25 21.18
N SER A 87 -46.17 -12.78 22.27
CA SER A 87 -46.62 -13.13 23.62
C SER A 87 -46.40 -11.96 24.58
N THR A 88 -47.51 -11.32 24.91
CA THR A 88 -47.75 -10.35 25.99
C THR A 88 -47.36 -10.89 27.38
N PHE A 89 -46.75 -10.07 28.24
CA PHE A 89 -46.96 -9.98 29.71
C PHE A 89 -46.33 -8.63 30.17
N VAL A 90 -47.10 -7.55 30.37
CA VAL A 90 -47.90 -7.13 31.56
C VAL A 90 -47.07 -6.40 32.65
N THR A 91 -47.37 -5.10 32.75
CA THR A 91 -47.58 -4.22 33.93
C THR A 91 -46.41 -3.74 34.80
N GLY A 92 -46.38 -2.41 34.96
CA GLY A 92 -45.77 -1.67 36.06
C GLY A 92 -45.98 -0.16 35.89
N GLN A 93 -47.12 0.34 36.37
CA GLN A 93 -47.49 1.77 36.50
C GLN A 93 -46.81 2.38 37.75
N GLU A 94 -46.66 3.72 37.76
CA GLU A 94 -46.60 4.62 38.95
C GLU A 94 -45.29 4.60 39.78
N ASP A 95 -44.69 5.67 40.33
CA ASP A 95 -44.86 7.14 40.47
C ASP A 95 -43.42 7.68 40.76
N GLU A 96 -43.00 8.95 40.63
CA GLU A 96 -43.49 10.24 41.17
C GLU A 96 -42.83 11.40 40.39
#